data_AF-A0A7X7VC29-F1
#
_entry.id   AF-A0A7X7VC29-F1
#
_cell.length_a   1.000
_cell.length_b   1.000
_cell.length_c   1.000
_cell.angle_alpha   90.00
_cell.angle_beta   90.00
_cell.angle_gamma   90.00
#
_symmetry.space_group_name_H-M   'P 1'
#
loop_
_entity.id
_entity.type
_entity.pdbx_description
1 polymer ?
#
loop_
_entity_poly.entity_id
_entity_poly.type
_entity_poly.pdbx_seq_one_letter_code
_entity_poly.pdbx_strand_id
1 'polypeptide(L)'
;CAKPAPGLGRRAARELGLDLAASYMVGDKDVDVLFGLNLGATPVLVLTGYGRAAAARLEALGVRPAHAAAGILEAADWIAGRGGA
;
A
#
# COMPACT_ATOMS: atom_id res chain seq x y z
N CYS A 1 4.66 15.62 9.24
CA CYS A 1 4.83 14.28 8.63
C CYS A 1 3.83 14.12 7.49
N ALA A 2 4.30 13.75 6.31
CA ALA A 2 3.45 13.43 5.17
C ALA A 2 4.01 12.19 4.48
N LYS A 3 3.13 11.37 3.89
CA LYS A 3 3.57 10.35 2.95
C LYS A 3 4.37 11.03 1.82
N PRO A 4 5.49 10.42 1.37
CA PRO A 4 5.88 9.03 1.58
C PRO A 4 6.80 8.78 2.79
N ALA A 5 7.02 9.77 3.67
CA ALA A 5 7.91 9.58 4.83
C ALA A 5 7.29 8.62 5.87
N PRO A 6 8.00 7.57 6.33
CA PRO A 6 7.43 6.48 7.11
C PRO A 6 7.15 6.83 8.59
N GLY A 7 7.49 8.03 9.05
CA GLY A 7 7.49 8.38 10.47
C GLY A 7 6.16 8.14 11.19
N LEU A 8 5.03 8.46 10.54
CA LEU A 8 3.70 8.22 11.13
C LEU A 8 3.36 6.72 11.21
N GLY A 9 3.70 5.94 10.19
CA GLY A 9 3.43 4.50 10.17
C GLY A 9 4.31 3.72 11.17
N ARG A 10 5.59 4.10 11.30
CA ARG A 10 6.47 3.51 12.34
C ARG A 10 6.00 3.83 13.75
N ARG A 11 5.46 5.03 13.96
CA ARG A 11 4.83 5.40 15.24
C ARG A 11 3.61 4.53 15.52
N ALA A 12 2.70 4.40 14.55
CA ALA A 12 1.51 3.55 14.69
C ALA A 12 1.87 2.10 14.98
N ALA A 13 2.87 1.55 14.29
CA ALA A 13 3.35 0.19 14.54
C ALA A 13 3.83 -0.02 15.98
N ARG A 14 4.59 0.94 16.53
CA ARG A 14 5.03 0.88 17.94
C ARG A 14 3.86 1.01 18.92
N GLU A 15 2.96 1.95 18.68
CA GLU A 15 1.84 2.24 19.60
C GLU A 15 0.79 1.13 19.63
N LEU A 16 0.60 0.43 18.52
CA LEU A 16 -0.41 -0.62 18.36
C LEU A 16 0.18 -2.03 18.34
N GLY A 17 1.50 -2.18 18.46
CA GLY A 17 2.18 -3.49 18.42
C GLY A 17 2.03 -4.22 17.08
N LEU A 18 2.03 -3.48 15.96
CA LEU A 18 1.83 -4.05 14.62
C LEU A 18 3.16 -4.58 14.05
N ASP A 19 3.11 -5.75 13.43
CA ASP A 19 4.16 -6.21 12.53
C ASP A 19 3.96 -5.58 11.15
N LEU A 20 4.85 -4.65 10.78
CA LEU A 20 4.81 -3.97 9.49
C LEU A 20 5.04 -4.92 8.32
N ALA A 21 5.83 -5.98 8.48
CA ALA A 21 6.07 -6.96 7.43
C ALA A 21 4.81 -7.79 7.12
N ALA A 22 3.97 -8.01 8.13
CA ALA A 22 2.65 -8.63 8.01
C ALA A 22 1.52 -7.62 7.73
N SER A 23 1.85 -6.35 7.49
CA SER A 23 0.87 -5.28 7.27
C SER A 23 0.74 -4.91 5.78
N TYR A 24 -0.40 -4.33 5.44
CA TYR A 24 -0.72 -3.87 4.09
C TYR A 24 -0.95 -2.35 4.07
N MET A 25 -0.51 -1.70 3.00
CA MET A 25 -0.78 -0.29 2.73
C MET A 25 -1.68 -0.18 1.50
N VAL A 26 -2.95 0.13 1.68
CA VAL A 26 -3.94 0.24 0.59
C VAL A 26 -4.23 1.72 0.32
N GLY A 27 -4.17 2.14 -0.95
CA GLY A 27 -4.47 3.52 -1.34
C GLY A 27 -4.60 3.71 -2.85
N ASP A 28 -5.07 4.89 -3.27
CA ASP A 28 -5.28 5.24 -4.68
C ASP A 28 -4.21 6.21 -5.23
N LYS A 29 -3.19 6.54 -4.44
CA LYS A 29 -2.10 7.45 -4.82
C LYS A 29 -0.76 6.73 -4.88
N ASP A 30 0.14 7.25 -5.70
CA ASP A 30 1.54 6.84 -5.79
C ASP A 30 2.26 6.97 -4.45
N VAL A 31 2.01 8.05 -3.71
CA VAL A 31 2.59 8.28 -2.38
C VAL A 31 2.15 7.24 -1.34
N ASP A 32 1.01 6.56 -1.52
CA ASP A 32 0.57 5.46 -0.65
C ASP A 32 1.41 4.20 -0.89
N VAL A 33 1.66 3.87 -2.17
CA VAL A 33 2.53 2.75 -2.56
C VAL A 33 3.95 2.98 -2.06
N LEU A 34 4.51 4.17 -2.30
CA LEU A 34 5.85 4.52 -1.84
C LEU A 34 5.94 4.51 -0.30
N PHE A 35 4.90 4.96 0.40
CA PHE A 35 4.85 4.90 1.86
C PHE A 35 4.83 3.45 2.37
N GLY A 36 4.06 2.56 1.74
CA GLY A 36 4.05 1.13 2.06
C GLY A 36 5.44 0.50 1.92
N LEU A 37 6.10 0.76 0.78
CA LEU A 37 7.48 0.31 0.53
C LEU A 37 8.47 0.84 1.58
N ASN A 38 8.42 2.15 1.89
CA ASN A 38 9.30 2.77 2.88
C ASN A 38 9.05 2.26 4.32
N LEU A 39 7.85 1.78 4.61
CA LEU A 39 7.50 1.14 5.87
C LEU A 39 7.95 -0.32 5.95
N GLY A 40 8.19 -0.99 4.82
CA GLY A 40 8.32 -2.44 4.76
C GLY A 40 6.98 -3.18 4.81
N ALA A 41 5.87 -2.48 4.57
CA ALA A 41 4.55 -3.07 4.42
C ALA A 41 4.28 -3.45 2.96
N THR A 42 3.29 -4.32 2.73
CA THR A 42 2.89 -4.74 1.37
C THR A 42 1.97 -3.68 0.74
N PRO A 43 2.39 -2.95 -0.31
CA PRO A 43 1.56 -1.91 -0.91
C PRO A 43 0.54 -2.49 -1.90
N VAL A 44 -0.71 -2.05 -1.81
CA VAL A 44 -1.80 -2.38 -2.74
C VAL A 44 -2.38 -1.08 -3.30
N LEU A 45 -2.36 -0.94 -4.63
CA LEU A 45 -2.95 0.20 -5.31
C LEU A 45 -4.39 -0.15 -5.69
N VAL A 46 -5.36 0.66 -5.28
CA VAL A 46 -6.73 0.57 -5.83
C VAL A 46 -6.86 1.51 -7.03
N LEU A 47 -7.46 1.03 -8.12
CA LEU A 47 -7.59 1.76 -9.39
C LEU A 47 -8.81 2.69 -9.44
N THR A 48 -9.60 2.77 -8.36
CA THR A 48 -10.60 3.81 -8.14
C THR A 48 -9.95 5.17 -7.89
N GLY A 49 -10.71 6.27 -8.00
CA GLY A 49 -10.20 7.60 -7.69
C GLY A 49 -9.00 7.99 -8.56
N TYR A 50 -7.87 8.35 -7.92
CA TYR A 50 -6.63 8.71 -8.62
C TYR A 50 -5.80 7.50 -9.09
N GLY A 51 -6.25 6.28 -8.79
CA GLY A 51 -5.47 5.05 -8.93
C GLY A 51 -4.91 4.77 -10.32
N ARG A 52 -5.67 5.03 -11.39
CA ARG A 52 -5.17 4.84 -12.76
C ARG A 52 -4.04 5.81 -13.11
N ALA A 53 -4.17 7.07 -12.70
CA ALA A 53 -3.11 8.06 -12.90
C ALA A 53 -1.88 7.74 -12.03
N ALA A 54 -2.10 7.29 -10.80
CA ALA A 54 -1.04 6.82 -9.92
C ALA A 54 -0.30 5.59 -10.51
N ALA A 55 -1.02 4.64 -11.09
CA ALA A 55 -0.42 3.46 -11.74
C ALA A 55 0.53 3.87 -12.87
N ALA A 56 0.10 4.79 -13.74
CA ALA A 56 0.93 5.31 -14.82
C ALA A 56 2.18 6.05 -14.29
N ARG A 57 2.05 6.84 -13.22
CA ARG A 57 3.19 7.51 -12.58
C ARG A 57 4.19 6.52 -11.97
N LEU A 58 3.68 5.53 -11.23
CA LEU A 58 4.51 4.49 -10.63
C LEU A 58 5.26 3.70 -11.70
N GLU A 59 4.60 3.37 -12.81
CA GLU A 59 5.24 2.73 -13.96
C GLU A 59 6.36 3.58 -14.56
N ALA A 60 6.13 4.88 -14.78
CA ALA A 60 7.17 5.79 -15.26
C ALA A 60 8.38 5.89 -14.31
N LEU A 61 8.16 5.66 -13.01
CA LEU A 61 9.20 5.62 -11.98
C LEU A 61 9.84 4.22 -11.81
N GLY A 62 9.38 3.20 -12.54
CA GLY A 62 9.84 1.82 -12.37
C GLY A 62 9.41 1.17 -11.04
N VAL A 63 8.40 1.75 -10.38
CA VAL A 63 7.86 1.25 -9.11
C VAL A 63 6.60 0.42 -9.36
N ARG A 64 6.48 -0.71 -8.67
CA ARG A 64 5.31 -1.60 -8.76
C ARG A 64 4.71 -1.80 -7.35
N PRO A 65 3.39 -1.64 -7.17
CA PRO A 65 2.75 -2.15 -5.97
C PRO A 65 2.79 -3.70 -5.98
N ALA A 66 2.53 -4.33 -4.83
CA ALA A 66 2.41 -5.79 -4.77
C ALA A 66 1.16 -6.29 -5.51
N HIS A 67 0.12 -5.46 -5.57
CA HIS A 67 -1.09 -5.72 -6.35
C HIS A 67 -1.78 -4.41 -6.75
N ALA A 68 -2.43 -4.42 -7.91
CA ALA A 68 -3.30 -3.35 -8.37
C ALA A 68 -4.72 -3.90 -8.51
N ALA A 69 -5.62 -3.47 -7.65
CA ALA A 69 -7.01 -3.94 -7.59
C ALA A 69 -7.95 -2.92 -8.24
N ALA A 70 -9.03 -3.34 -8.88
CA ALA A 70 -10.05 -2.45 -9.44
C ALA A 70 -10.74 -1.59 -8.38
N GLY A 71 -10.78 -2.04 -7.12
CA GLY A 71 -11.32 -1.30 -5.98
C GLY A 71 -11.07 -1.97 -4.63
N ILE A 72 -11.66 -1.42 -3.57
CA ILE A 72 -11.40 -1.87 -2.19
C ILE A 72 -11.88 -3.30 -1.91
N LEU A 73 -12.97 -3.74 -2.55
CA LEU A 73 -13.49 -5.10 -2.39
C LEU A 73 -12.48 -6.14 -2.91
N GLU A 74 -12.01 -5.97 -4.16
CA GLU A 74 -11.00 -6.85 -4.73
C GLU A 74 -9.68 -6.81 -3.95
N ALA A 75 -9.27 -5.63 -3.45
CA ALA A 75 -8.10 -5.52 -2.58
C ALA A 75 -8.29 -6.33 -1.30
N ALA A 76 -9.47 -6.29 -0.68
CA ALA A 76 -9.77 -7.07 0.53
C ALA A 76 -9.78 -8.57 0.25
N ASP A 77 -10.41 -9.01 -0.84
CA ASP A 77 -10.43 -10.41 -1.26
C ASP A 77 -9.02 -10.95 -1.53
N TRP A 78 -8.17 -10.16 -2.20
CA TRP A 78 -6.78 -10.49 -2.44
C TRP A 78 -5.98 -10.61 -1.13
N ILE A 79 -6.18 -9.70 -0.17
CA ILE A 79 -5.51 -9.77 1.15
C ILE A 79 -5.96 -11.01 1.92
N ALA A 80 -7.27 -11.26 1.99
CA ALA A 80 -7.84 -12.40 2.71
C ALA A 80 -7.40 -13.74 2.12
N GLY A 81 -7.32 -13.84 0.79
CA GLY A 81 -6.86 -15.03 0.07
C GLY A 81 -5.38 -15.37 0.26
N ARG A 82 -4.56 -14.43 0.77
CA ARG A 82 -3.13 -14.67 1.07
C ARG A 82 -2.88 -15.25 2.46
N GLY A 83 -3.89 -15.21 3.34
CA GLY A 83 -3.79 -15.69 4.73
C GLY A 83 -3.95 -17.21 4.91
N GLY A 84 -3.96 -17.99 3.82
CA GLY A 84 -4.08 -19.44 3.86
C GLY A 84 -2.74 -20.13 3.59
N ALA A 85 -1.98 -20.40 4.65
CA ALA A 85 -0.96 -21.44 4.72
C ALA A 85 -1.00 -22.07 6.12
#